data_AF-A0A8T0NZI1-F1
#
_entry.id   AF-A0A8T0NZI1-F1
#
_cell.length_a   1.000
_cell.length_b   1.000
_cell.length_c   1.000
_cell.angle_alpha   90.00
_cell.angle_beta   90.00
_cell.angle_gamma   90.00
#
_symmetry.space_group_name_H-M   'P 1'
#
loop_
_entity.id
_entity.type
_entity.pdbx_description
1 polymer ?
#
loop_
_entity_poly.entity_id
_entity_poly.type
_entity_poly.pdbx_seq_one_letter_code
_entity_poly.pdbx_strand_id
1 'polypeptide(L)'
;MKTIFGNSMAIGNFAKDSSAPLGRDDNDADSQEAEDTGYDASEGTTQGATSTASRPSKRAKLVEIEEEGLIGAVKNVGKDLANAIQMVAHPDDLPPDLFPMLQSMPGFNSANISYYFHYLVANPSIGRAFYALPWENKLDWVSMYIAEKFPGQ
;
A
#
# COMPACT_ATOMS: atom_id res chain seq x y z
N MET A 1 -6.48 -0.67 55.58
CA MET A 1 -5.88 0.02 54.42
C MET A 1 -5.09 1.21 54.92
N LYS A 2 -3.81 1.33 54.57
CA LYS A 2 -3.01 2.54 54.78
C LYS A 2 -2.70 3.13 53.41
N THR A 3 -3.23 4.30 53.13
CA THR A 3 -2.93 5.08 51.93
C THR A 3 -1.63 5.82 52.19
N ILE A 4 -0.61 5.59 51.35
CA ILE A 4 0.66 6.31 51.43
C ILE A 4 0.72 7.24 50.21
N PHE A 5 0.53 8.54 50.44
CA PHE A 5 0.75 9.56 49.42
C PHE A 5 2.26 9.81 49.31
N GLY A 6 2.86 9.45 48.18
CA GLY A 6 4.23 9.80 47.83
C GLY A 6 4.27 11.16 47.14
N ASN A 7 4.50 12.23 47.91
CA ASN A 7 4.73 13.58 47.37
C ASN A 7 6.22 13.93 47.46
N SER A 8 7.05 13.31 46.62
CA SER A 8 8.46 13.64 46.51
C SER A 8 8.82 13.89 45.06
N MET A 9 8.84 15.17 44.67
CA MET A 9 9.34 15.65 43.39
C MET A 9 10.87 15.69 43.46
N ALA A 10 11.56 15.04 42.52
CA ALA A 10 13.01 15.02 42.48
C ALA A 10 13.54 16.36 41.98
N ILE A 11 14.14 17.16 42.86
CA ILE A 11 14.89 18.38 42.50
C ILE A 11 16.37 18.01 42.54
N GLY A 12 16.93 17.64 41.40
CA GLY A 12 18.37 17.43 41.22
C GLY A 12 18.82 18.08 39.92
N ASN A 13 20.10 18.47 39.85
CA ASN A 13 20.73 19.19 38.73
C ASN A 13 20.70 18.46 37.37
N PHE A 14 19.99 17.34 37.28
CA PHE A 14 19.77 16.53 36.09
C PHE A 14 18.28 16.40 35.73
N ALA A 15 17.39 17.23 36.32
CA ALA A 15 16.05 17.45 35.79
C ALA A 15 16.18 18.14 34.43
N LYS A 16 16.30 17.33 33.37
CA LYS A 16 16.48 17.80 32.00
C LYS A 16 15.16 18.36 31.48
N ASP A 17 15.10 19.67 31.30
CA ASP A 17 14.09 20.30 30.45
C ASP A 17 14.43 19.97 28.98
N SER A 18 13.44 19.48 28.24
CA SER A 18 13.56 18.99 26.88
C SER A 18 13.14 20.09 25.91
N SER A 19 14.01 21.08 25.68
CA SER A 19 13.75 22.09 24.64
C SER A 19 15.04 22.69 24.08
N ALA A 20 15.70 21.97 23.17
CA ALA A 20 16.69 22.56 22.27
C ALA A 20 16.47 22.03 20.84
N PRO A 21 16.34 22.91 19.83
CA PRO A 21 16.03 22.52 18.46
C PRO A 21 17.23 21.83 17.79
N LEU A 22 16.99 20.68 17.17
CA LEU A 22 17.96 19.96 16.35
C LEU A 22 17.99 20.58 14.95
N GLY A 23 19.07 21.26 14.59
CA GLY A 23 19.31 21.67 13.20
C GLY A 23 20.24 22.86 13.05
N ARG A 24 21.52 22.59 12.75
CA ARG A 24 22.32 23.41 11.84
C ARG A 24 23.43 22.55 11.25
N ASP A 25 23.34 22.30 9.95
CA ASP A 25 24.44 21.79 9.14
C ASP A 25 25.34 22.99 8.83
N ASP A 26 26.46 23.12 9.55
CA ASP A 26 27.51 24.08 9.19
C ASP A 26 28.52 23.33 8.29
N ASN A 27 28.18 23.31 7.02
CA ASN A 27 29.01 22.82 5.93
C ASN A 27 29.77 24.03 5.38
N ASP A 28 30.87 24.44 6.02
CA ASP A 28 31.68 25.55 5.52
C ASP A 28 33.05 25.06 5.02
N ALA A 29 33.18 25.26 3.71
CA ALA A 29 34.31 24.94 2.89
C ALA A 29 35.53 25.80 3.23
N ASP A 30 36.69 25.16 3.07
CA ASP A 30 38.03 25.74 3.08
C ASP A 30 38.11 26.96 2.12
N SER A 31 38.70 28.06 2.58
CA SER A 31 39.16 29.16 1.74
C SER A 31 40.36 29.82 2.42
N GLN A 32 41.53 29.44 1.92
CA GLN A 32 42.83 30.07 2.15
C GLN A 32 42.84 31.49 1.57
N GLU A 33 43.47 32.44 2.26
CA GLU A 33 44.27 33.55 1.70
C GLU A 33 45.19 34.03 2.87
N ALA A 34 46.52 33.84 2.79
CA ALA A 34 47.54 34.90 2.57
C ALA A 34 47.53 36.03 3.64
N GLU A 35 48.59 36.46 4.33
CA GLU A 35 50.00 36.62 3.93
C GLU A 35 50.86 37.02 5.16
N ASP A 36 52.13 36.63 5.12
CA ASP A 36 53.37 37.34 5.54
C ASP A 36 53.38 38.31 6.76
N THR A 37 54.15 37.97 7.81
CA THR A 37 55.38 38.69 8.25
C THR A 37 55.87 38.24 9.63
N GLY A 38 57.20 38.04 9.76
CA GLY A 38 57.92 38.51 10.96
C GLY A 38 58.47 37.49 11.97
N TYR A 39 59.73 37.13 11.78
CA TYR A 39 60.79 36.78 12.74
C TYR A 39 60.49 36.34 14.19
N ASP A 40 61.15 35.23 14.52
CA ASP A 40 61.45 34.64 15.82
C ASP A 40 62.10 35.60 16.85
N ALA A 41 61.57 35.62 18.08
CA ALA A 41 62.34 35.84 19.31
C ALA A 41 61.53 35.53 20.59
N SER A 42 62.05 34.56 21.33
CA SER A 42 62.17 34.53 22.81
C SER A 42 60.94 34.29 23.71
N GLU A 43 60.93 33.08 24.26
CA GLU A 43 60.67 32.70 25.67
C GLU A 43 59.37 33.15 26.36
N GLY A 44 58.49 32.18 26.65
CA GLY A 44 57.39 32.36 27.59
C GLY A 44 56.39 31.20 27.70
N THR A 45 56.49 30.43 28.79
CA THR A 45 55.37 30.06 29.68
C THR A 45 54.19 29.20 29.15
N THR A 46 54.17 27.98 29.69
CA THR A 46 53.02 27.17 30.19
C THR A 46 51.99 26.53 29.25
N GLN A 47 51.80 25.24 29.53
CA GLN A 47 50.55 24.47 29.57
C GLN A 47 49.81 24.19 28.26
N GLY A 48 49.67 22.91 27.93
CA GLY A 48 48.74 22.48 26.89
C GLY A 48 48.74 20.99 26.61
N ALA A 49 47.90 20.28 27.34
CA ALA A 49 47.16 19.06 26.98
C ALA A 49 47.78 18.03 26.00
N THR A 50 48.10 16.83 26.49
CA THR A 50 47.21 15.65 26.54
C THR A 50 47.21 14.81 25.27
N SER A 51 48.01 13.74 25.35
CA SER A 51 47.74 12.37 24.87
C SER A 51 46.80 12.18 23.68
N THR A 52 47.38 11.90 22.52
CA THR A 52 46.73 11.35 21.33
C THR A 52 46.36 9.87 21.53
N ALA A 53 45.25 9.60 22.23
CA ALA A 53 44.60 8.30 22.18
C ALA A 53 43.67 8.25 20.95
N SER A 54 44.13 7.60 19.88
CA SER A 54 43.34 7.32 18.68
C SER A 54 42.09 6.52 19.05
N ARG A 55 40.91 7.16 18.99
CA ARG A 55 39.63 6.47 19.20
C ARG A 55 39.24 5.76 17.90
N PRO A 56 39.03 4.43 17.89
CA PRO A 56 38.57 3.73 16.71
C PRO A 56 37.14 4.15 16.39
N SER A 57 36.93 4.71 15.20
CA SER A 57 35.58 5.03 14.73
C SER A 57 34.79 3.74 14.53
N LYS A 58 33.81 3.49 15.40
CA LYS A 58 32.80 2.45 15.17
C LYS A 58 31.89 2.93 14.04
N ARG A 59 32.30 2.75 12.79
CA ARG A 59 31.36 2.80 11.66
C ARG A 59 30.41 1.61 11.80
N ALA A 60 29.12 1.89 11.97
CA ALA A 60 28.08 0.88 11.90
C ALA A 60 28.11 0.29 10.48
N LYS A 61 28.25 -1.04 10.38
CA LYS A 61 28.15 -1.76 9.12
C LYS A 61 26.70 -1.66 8.67
N LEU A 62 26.42 -0.86 7.65
CA LEU A 62 25.13 -0.86 6.97
C LEU A 62 25.05 -2.21 6.26
N VAL A 63 24.26 -3.12 6.81
CA VAL A 63 23.90 -4.36 6.14
C VAL A 63 22.95 -3.95 5.04
N GLU A 64 23.38 -4.06 3.78
CA GLU A 64 22.46 -4.02 2.65
C GLU A 64 21.51 -5.20 2.83
N ILE A 65 20.29 -4.91 3.29
CA ILE A 65 19.23 -5.89 3.36
C ILE A 65 18.78 -6.10 1.91
N GLU A 66 19.29 -7.17 1.31
CA GLU A 66 18.89 -7.68 0.00
C GLU A 66 17.36 -7.79 -0.04
N GLU A 67 16.73 -6.94 -0.85
CA GLU A 67 15.34 -6.91 -1.33
C GLU A 67 14.14 -7.12 -0.36
N GLU A 68 14.34 -7.42 0.92
CA GLU A 68 13.26 -7.78 1.86
C GLU A 68 13.08 -6.76 2.99
N GLY A 69 13.45 -5.51 2.73
CA GLY A 69 13.07 -4.37 3.57
C GLY A 69 11.60 -3.98 3.41
N LEU A 70 11.19 -2.89 4.07
CA LEU A 70 9.81 -2.35 4.00
C LEU A 70 9.31 -2.14 2.55
N ILE A 71 10.22 -1.79 1.63
CA ILE A 71 9.94 -1.61 0.20
C ILE A 71 9.51 -2.93 -0.45
N GLY A 72 10.18 -4.05 -0.13
CA GLY A 72 9.82 -5.39 -0.61
C GLY A 72 8.45 -5.82 -0.07
N ALA A 73 8.22 -5.62 1.23
CA ALA A 73 6.93 -5.92 1.85
C ALA A 73 5.75 -5.17 1.19
N VAL A 74 5.90 -3.87 0.93
CA VAL A 74 4.87 -3.06 0.26
C VAL A 74 4.64 -3.50 -1.19
N LYS A 75 5.71 -3.84 -1.93
CA LYS A 75 5.59 -4.39 -3.29
C LYS A 75 4.81 -5.70 -3.30
N ASN A 76 5.11 -6.61 -2.37
CA ASN A 76 4.45 -7.91 -2.28
C ASN A 76 2.95 -7.76 -1.97
N VAL A 77 2.61 -6.97 -0.94
CA VAL A 77 1.21 -6.68 -0.60
C VAL A 77 0.48 -5.98 -1.76
N GLY A 78 1.13 -5.02 -2.42
CA GLY A 78 0.56 -4.35 -3.58
C GLY A 78 0.29 -5.29 -4.75
N LYS A 79 1.19 -6.24 -5.01
CA LYS A 79 1.02 -7.27 -6.04
C LYS A 79 -0.10 -8.25 -5.68
N ASP A 80 -0.15 -8.72 -4.44
CA ASP A 80 -1.21 -9.63 -3.98
C ASP A 80 -2.58 -8.96 -4.03
N LEU A 81 -2.66 -7.69 -3.65
CA LEU A 81 -3.88 -6.90 -3.76
C LEU A 81 -4.30 -6.70 -5.22
N ALA A 82 -3.36 -6.35 -6.10
CA ALA A 82 -3.64 -6.19 -7.53
C ALA A 82 -4.13 -7.51 -8.16
N ASN A 83 -3.51 -8.64 -7.80
CA ASN A 83 -3.95 -9.96 -8.24
C ASN A 83 -5.36 -10.29 -7.71
N ALA A 84 -5.64 -10.02 -6.44
CA ALA A 84 -6.95 -10.24 -5.86
C ALA A 84 -8.03 -9.39 -6.56
N ILE A 85 -7.74 -8.13 -6.86
CA ILE A 85 -8.62 -7.26 -7.64
C ILE A 85 -8.82 -7.83 -9.04
N GLN A 86 -7.76 -8.27 -9.73
CA GLN A 86 -7.85 -8.83 -11.07
C GLN A 86 -8.65 -10.14 -11.12
N MET A 87 -8.55 -10.98 -10.09
CA MET A 87 -9.36 -12.19 -9.95
C MET A 87 -10.86 -11.89 -9.71
N VAL A 88 -11.19 -10.73 -9.17
CA VAL A 88 -12.59 -10.28 -9.02
C VAL A 88 -13.04 -9.48 -10.25
N ALA A 89 -12.11 -8.83 -10.93
CA ALA A 89 -12.32 -8.02 -12.12
C ALA A 89 -12.21 -8.82 -13.41
N HIS A 90 -12.36 -10.16 -13.35
CA HIS A 90 -12.52 -10.93 -14.58
C HIS A 90 -13.65 -10.28 -15.39
N PRO A 91 -13.41 -9.92 -16.67
CA PRO A 91 -14.50 -9.57 -17.54
C PRO A 91 -15.38 -10.81 -17.60
N ASP A 92 -16.54 -10.70 -16.98
CA ASP A 92 -17.53 -11.75 -16.91
C ASP A 92 -18.13 -11.93 -18.31
N ASP A 93 -17.32 -12.43 -19.24
CA ASP A 93 -17.73 -12.60 -20.61
C ASP A 93 -18.69 -13.79 -20.66
N LEU A 94 -19.92 -13.49 -21.08
CA LEU A 94 -20.93 -14.50 -21.32
C LEU A 94 -20.51 -15.41 -22.47
N PRO A 95 -20.95 -16.68 -22.46
CA PRO A 95 -20.64 -17.60 -23.55
C PRO A 95 -21.06 -17.02 -24.91
N PRO A 96 -20.18 -17.10 -25.93
CA PRO A 96 -20.44 -16.46 -27.23
C PRO A 96 -21.62 -17.08 -27.97
N ASP A 97 -22.00 -18.31 -27.63
CA ASP A 97 -23.15 -19.05 -28.16
C ASP A 97 -24.45 -18.79 -27.37
N LEU A 98 -24.43 -17.94 -26.34
CA LEU A 98 -25.60 -17.66 -25.50
C LEU A 98 -26.80 -17.16 -26.32
N PHE A 99 -26.59 -16.22 -27.25
CA PHE A 99 -27.67 -15.69 -28.06
C PHE A 99 -28.23 -16.72 -29.06
N PRO A 100 -27.39 -17.43 -29.85
CA PRO A 100 -27.86 -18.56 -30.67
C PRO A 100 -28.62 -19.63 -29.87
N MET A 101 -28.15 -19.94 -28.65
CA MET A 101 -28.81 -20.90 -27.76
C MET A 101 -30.22 -20.43 -27.37
N LEU A 102 -30.38 -19.16 -26.99
CA LEU A 102 -31.69 -18.58 -26.72
C LEU A 102 -32.60 -18.60 -27.96
N GLN A 103 -32.08 -18.31 -29.16
CA GLN A 103 -32.86 -18.37 -30.40
C GLN A 103 -33.37 -19.77 -30.73
N SER A 104 -32.71 -20.82 -30.23
CA SER A 104 -33.15 -22.21 -30.43
C SER A 104 -34.25 -22.65 -29.47
N MET A 105 -34.64 -21.82 -28.49
CA MET A 105 -35.67 -22.17 -27.52
C MET A 105 -37.07 -22.12 -28.13
N PRO A 106 -37.85 -23.21 -28.05
CA PRO A 106 -39.23 -23.20 -28.51
C PRO A 106 -40.12 -22.34 -27.60
N GLY A 107 -41.19 -21.76 -28.16
CA GLY A 107 -42.22 -21.04 -27.40
C GLY A 107 -41.96 -19.56 -27.17
N PHE A 108 -40.80 -19.02 -27.57
CA PHE A 108 -40.47 -17.60 -27.43
C PHE A 108 -40.35 -16.91 -28.78
N ASN A 109 -40.94 -15.72 -28.89
CA ASN A 109 -40.78 -14.87 -30.06
C ASN A 109 -39.43 -14.12 -30.02
N SER A 110 -39.02 -13.50 -31.14
CA SER A 110 -37.74 -12.79 -31.22
C SER A 110 -37.60 -11.62 -30.24
N ALA A 111 -38.70 -10.97 -29.85
CA ALA A 111 -38.66 -9.87 -28.89
C ALA A 111 -38.37 -10.38 -27.48
N ASN A 112 -39.02 -11.48 -27.07
CA ASN A 112 -38.77 -12.17 -25.81
C ASN A 112 -37.30 -12.59 -25.70
N ILE A 113 -36.76 -13.19 -26.75
CA ILE A 113 -35.35 -13.61 -26.81
C ILE A 113 -34.40 -12.42 -26.68
N SER A 114 -34.60 -11.35 -27.46
CA SER A 114 -33.76 -10.16 -27.38
C SER A 114 -33.82 -9.48 -26.01
N TYR A 115 -35.01 -9.42 -25.41
CA TYR A 115 -35.21 -8.78 -24.12
C TYR A 115 -34.55 -9.58 -22.98
N TYR A 116 -34.68 -10.91 -23.00
CA TYR A 116 -33.99 -11.77 -22.04
C TYR A 116 -32.47 -11.73 -22.23
N PHE A 117 -31.99 -11.76 -23.49
CA PHE A 117 -30.56 -11.64 -23.76
C PHE A 117 -29.98 -10.31 -23.25
N HIS A 118 -30.66 -9.19 -23.47
CA HIS A 118 -30.28 -7.90 -22.91
C HIS A 118 -30.18 -7.95 -21.37
N TYR A 119 -31.13 -8.60 -20.70
CA TYR A 119 -31.09 -8.80 -19.25
C TYR A 119 -29.86 -9.62 -18.80
N LEU A 120 -29.50 -10.68 -19.53
CA LEU A 120 -28.31 -11.48 -19.21
C LEU A 120 -27.01 -10.69 -19.43
N VAL A 121 -26.91 -9.92 -20.52
CA VAL A 121 -25.75 -9.06 -20.82
C VAL A 121 -25.57 -7.98 -19.75
N ALA A 122 -26.67 -7.40 -19.27
CA ALA A 122 -26.63 -6.43 -18.17
C ALA A 122 -26.31 -7.07 -16.81
N ASN A 123 -26.49 -8.39 -16.66
CA ASN A 123 -26.27 -9.13 -15.42
C ASN A 123 -25.44 -10.41 -15.67
N PRO A 124 -24.12 -10.30 -15.94
CA PRO A 124 -23.30 -11.44 -16.36
C PRO A 124 -23.26 -12.61 -15.37
N SER A 125 -23.36 -12.34 -14.06
CA SER A 125 -23.47 -13.37 -13.02
C SER A 125 -24.72 -14.25 -13.22
N ILE A 126 -25.86 -13.63 -13.56
CA ILE A 126 -27.12 -14.32 -13.85
C ILE A 126 -27.00 -15.07 -15.16
N GLY A 127 -26.41 -14.47 -16.19
CA GLY A 127 -26.20 -15.14 -17.48
C GLY A 127 -25.31 -16.38 -17.38
N ARG A 128 -24.27 -16.38 -16.53
CA ARG A 128 -23.47 -17.57 -16.24
C ARG A 128 -24.26 -18.65 -15.50
N ALA A 129 -25.00 -18.26 -14.46
CA ALA A 129 -25.85 -19.19 -13.72
C ALA A 129 -26.88 -19.83 -14.66
N PHE A 130 -27.55 -19.02 -15.47
CA PHE A 130 -28.48 -19.46 -16.50
C PHE A 130 -27.83 -20.44 -17.48
N TYR A 131 -26.66 -20.11 -18.01
CA TYR A 131 -25.98 -20.97 -18.99
C TYR A 131 -25.60 -22.35 -18.42
N ALA A 132 -25.27 -22.41 -17.13
CA ALA A 132 -24.95 -23.66 -16.43
C ALA A 132 -26.16 -24.57 -16.15
N LEU A 133 -27.39 -24.07 -16.32
CA LEU A 133 -28.60 -24.85 -16.04
C LEU A 133 -28.84 -25.95 -17.10
N PRO A 134 -29.51 -27.05 -16.70
CA PRO A 134 -30.11 -27.99 -17.66
C PRO A 134 -31.10 -27.28 -18.59
N TRP A 135 -31.34 -27.87 -19.77
CA TRP A 135 -32.19 -27.27 -20.81
C TRP A 135 -33.59 -26.90 -20.32
N GLU A 136 -34.26 -27.79 -19.62
CA GLU A 136 -35.62 -27.56 -19.11
C GLU A 136 -35.67 -26.36 -18.14
N ASN A 137 -34.71 -26.25 -17.23
CA ASN A 137 -34.65 -25.13 -16.28
C ASN A 137 -34.35 -23.80 -16.96
N LYS A 138 -33.63 -23.81 -18.09
CA LYS A 138 -33.44 -22.59 -18.89
C LYS A 138 -34.80 -22.12 -19.44
N LEU A 139 -35.62 -23.03 -19.98
CA LEU A 139 -36.95 -22.69 -20.46
C LEU A 139 -37.84 -22.14 -19.35
N ASP A 140 -37.78 -22.72 -18.15
CA ASP A 140 -38.51 -22.21 -16.99
C ASP A 140 -38.07 -20.78 -16.63
N TRP A 141 -36.76 -20.52 -16.61
CA TRP A 141 -36.22 -19.20 -16.29
C TRP A 141 -36.65 -18.13 -17.29
N VAL A 142 -36.59 -18.43 -18.59
CA VAL A 142 -37.08 -17.51 -19.63
C VAL A 142 -38.59 -17.33 -19.48
N SER A 143 -39.35 -18.41 -19.30
CA SER A 143 -40.81 -18.37 -19.11
C SER A 143 -41.22 -17.46 -17.95
N MET A 144 -40.59 -17.65 -16.78
CA MET A 144 -40.88 -16.86 -15.58
C MET A 144 -40.56 -15.38 -15.81
N TYR A 145 -39.40 -15.08 -16.39
CA TYR A 145 -39.00 -13.69 -16.64
C TYR A 145 -39.93 -13.00 -17.65
N ILE A 146 -40.29 -13.70 -18.73
CA ILE A 146 -41.21 -13.16 -19.73
C ILE A 146 -42.61 -12.98 -19.16
N ALA A 147 -43.13 -13.95 -18.40
CA ALA A 147 -44.45 -13.81 -17.75
C ALA A 147 -44.50 -12.62 -16.78
N GLU A 148 -43.39 -12.32 -16.08
CA GLU A 148 -43.28 -11.16 -15.19
C GLU A 148 -43.25 -9.84 -15.98
N LYS A 149 -42.51 -9.78 -17.08
CA LYS A 149 -42.28 -8.54 -17.85
C LYS A 149 -43.33 -8.27 -18.93
N PHE A 150 -44.03 -9.30 -19.38
CA PHE A 150 -45.06 -9.25 -20.42
C PHE A 150 -46.35 -9.95 -19.93
N PRO A 151 -47.02 -9.42 -18.88
CA PRO A 151 -48.23 -10.03 -18.36
C PRO A 151 -49.35 -10.00 -19.41
N GLY A 152 -49.93 -11.17 -19.71
CA GLY A 152 -51.07 -11.31 -20.61
C GLY A 152 -50.75 -11.55 -22.10
N GLN A 153 -49.50 -11.87 -22.44
CA GLN A 153 -49.12 -12.43 -23.74
C GLN A 153 -49.08 -13.96 -23.73
#